data_AF-E6PWB7-F1
#
_entry.id   AF-E6PWB7-F1
#
_cell.length_a   1.000
_cell.length_b   1.000
_cell.length_c   1.000
_cell.angle_alpha   90.00
_cell.angle_beta   90.00
_cell.angle_gamma   90.00
#
_symmetry.space_group_name_H-M   'P 1'
#
loop_
_entity.id
_entity.type
_entity.pdbx_description
1 polymer ?
#
loop_
_entity_poly.entity_id
_entity_poly.type
_entity_poly.pdbx_seq_one_letter_code
_entity_poly.pdbx_strand_id
1 'polypeptide(L)'
;MSDYSKRLGRLRPAPENFLTAEQIAQVQGGRRDFLRRALTAASATMVAGGAVNAYGATDDNRKDWVGDKGSKLILDKPEWGTTLGKGVDEPPYGSPSKYEANLVRRISPGLAAVTQANVAFAPLQGMFGIVTPATRVGMTSIRPSSG
;
A
#
# COMPACT_ATOMS: atom_id res chain seq x y z
N MET A 1 -5.54 64.69 -21.28
CA MET A 1 -6.72 63.80 -21.30
C MET A 1 -6.55 62.83 -20.13
N SER A 2 -7.34 62.95 -19.07
CA SER A 2 -7.13 62.25 -17.79
C SER A 2 -7.31 60.74 -17.96
N ASP A 3 -6.40 59.92 -17.44
CA ASP A 3 -6.47 58.47 -17.52
C ASP A 3 -7.61 57.92 -16.65
N TYR A 4 -8.74 57.60 -17.28
CA TYR A 4 -9.94 57.10 -16.61
C TYR A 4 -9.82 55.64 -16.12
N SER A 5 -8.66 55.01 -16.31
CA SER A 5 -8.39 53.59 -16.07
C SER A 5 -8.27 53.21 -14.59
N LYS A 6 -8.19 54.20 -13.68
CA LYS A 6 -7.94 54.04 -12.23
C LYS A 6 -9.11 54.53 -11.36
N ARG A 7 -10.34 54.48 -11.87
CA ARG A 7 -11.55 54.74 -11.05
C ARG A 7 -11.96 53.45 -10.31
N LEU A 8 -12.02 53.52 -8.99
CA LEU A 8 -12.51 52.45 -8.12
C LEU A 8 -13.99 52.17 -8.43
N GLY A 9 -14.36 50.89 -8.57
CA GLY A 9 -15.76 50.45 -8.74
C GLY A 9 -16.21 50.04 -10.16
N ARG A 10 -15.35 50.08 -11.18
CA ARG A 10 -15.69 49.58 -12.52
C ARG A 10 -15.40 48.07 -12.64
N LEU A 11 -16.44 47.26 -12.82
CA LEU A 11 -16.28 45.84 -13.18
C LEU A 11 -15.57 45.76 -14.53
N ARG A 12 -14.39 45.16 -14.54
CA ARG A 12 -13.68 44.81 -15.78
C ARG A 12 -13.99 43.35 -16.12
N PRO A 13 -14.28 43.04 -17.39
CA PRO A 13 -14.32 41.64 -17.82
C PRO A 13 -12.98 40.99 -17.48
N ALA A 14 -13.03 39.73 -17.05
CA ALA A 14 -11.83 38.99 -16.65
C ALA A 14 -10.84 39.00 -17.83
N PRO A 15 -9.55 39.33 -17.61
CA PRO A 15 -8.56 39.31 -18.67
C PRO A 15 -8.43 37.91 -19.27
N GLU A 16 -9.04 37.64 -20.43
CA GLU A 16 -9.14 36.26 -20.94
C GLU A 16 -7.81 35.66 -21.46
N ASN A 17 -6.73 36.44 -21.43
CA ASN A 17 -5.38 36.01 -21.86
C ASN A 17 -4.35 36.32 -20.76
N PHE A 18 -4.45 35.64 -19.62
CA PHE A 18 -3.50 35.77 -18.50
C PHE A 18 -2.11 35.18 -18.79
N LEU A 19 -2.01 34.31 -19.80
CA LEU A 19 -0.79 33.60 -20.14
C LEU A 19 -0.27 34.08 -21.50
N THR A 20 0.95 34.58 -21.54
CA THR A 20 1.65 34.88 -22.79
C THR A 20 2.06 33.59 -23.50
N ALA A 21 2.28 33.62 -24.82
CA ALA A 21 2.71 32.45 -25.59
C ALA A 21 3.99 31.80 -25.02
N GLU A 22 4.89 32.61 -24.46
CA GLU A 22 6.12 32.17 -23.79
C GLU A 22 5.82 31.39 -22.49
N GLN A 23 4.86 31.85 -21.68
CA GLN A 23 4.45 31.15 -20.46
C GLN A 23 3.76 29.82 -20.77
N ILE A 24 2.99 29.75 -21.86
CA ILE A 24 2.40 28.50 -22.33
C ILE A 24 3.50 27.52 -22.75
N ALA A 25 4.52 27.99 -23.48
CA ALA A 25 5.66 27.17 -23.91
C ALA A 25 6.46 26.60 -22.72
N GLN A 26 6.66 27.39 -21.66
CA GLN A 26 7.32 26.93 -20.42
C GLN A 26 6.54 25.83 -19.70
N VAL A 27 5.21 25.89 -19.73
CA VAL A 27 4.34 24.87 -19.09
C VAL A 27 4.27 23.58 -19.93
N GLN A 28 4.41 23.67 -21.26
CA GLN A 28 4.50 22.48 -22.11
C GLN A 28 5.72 21.64 -21.74
N GLY A 29 6.92 22.23 -21.65
CA GLY A 29 8.16 21.53 -21.32
C GLY A 29 8.25 20.89 -19.92
N GLY A 30 7.21 21.00 -19.09
CA GLY A 30 7.14 20.39 -17.77
C GLY A 30 6.55 18.97 -17.76
N ARG A 31 5.79 18.65 -16.70
CA ARG A 31 5.24 17.30 -16.45
C ARG A 31 4.35 16.78 -17.57
N ARG A 32 3.63 17.67 -18.27
CA ARG A 32 2.70 17.26 -19.34
C ARG A 32 3.42 16.76 -20.58
N ASP A 33 4.55 17.37 -20.98
CA ASP A 33 5.34 16.81 -22.08
C ASP A 33 6.05 15.53 -21.68
N PHE A 34 6.48 15.39 -20.43
CA PHE A 34 6.97 14.11 -19.91
C PHE A 34 5.91 13.01 -20.01
N LEU A 35 4.68 13.28 -19.54
CA LEU A 35 3.57 12.32 -19.62
C LEU A 35 3.14 12.03 -21.06
N ARG A 36 3.12 13.03 -21.94
CA ARG A 36 2.84 12.84 -23.37
C ARG A 36 3.89 11.98 -24.05
N ARG A 37 5.18 12.23 -23.79
CA ARG A 37 6.28 11.41 -24.32
C ARG A 37 6.27 9.99 -23.78
N ALA A 38 5.97 9.81 -22.49
CA ALA A 38 5.81 8.49 -21.89
C ALA A 38 4.62 7.74 -22.53
N LEU A 39 3.50 8.43 -22.77
CA LEU A 39 2.33 7.85 -23.41
C LEU A 39 2.56 7.54 -24.89
N THR A 40 3.23 8.41 -25.66
CA THR A 40 3.54 8.14 -27.07
C THR A 40 4.59 7.06 -27.25
N ALA A 41 5.57 6.96 -26.34
CA ALA A 41 6.48 5.83 -26.29
C ALA A 41 5.76 4.52 -25.95
N ALA A 42 4.79 4.56 -25.03
CA ALA A 42 3.96 3.41 -24.67
C ALA A 42 2.94 3.02 -25.74
N SER A 43 2.48 3.95 -26.58
CA SER A 43 1.55 3.65 -27.68
C SER A 43 2.25 3.24 -28.97
N ALA A 44 3.50 3.67 -29.20
CA ALA A 44 4.32 3.22 -30.32
C ALA A 44 4.59 1.71 -30.29
N THR A 45 4.65 1.10 -29.10
CA THR A 45 4.76 -0.35 -28.92
C THR A 45 3.42 -1.08 -29.12
N MET A 46 2.28 -0.38 -29.07
CA MET A 46 0.95 -0.96 -29.31
C MET A 46 0.58 -1.05 -30.80
N VAL A 47 1.03 -0.10 -31.64
CA VAL A 47 0.70 -0.09 -33.09
C VAL A 47 1.48 -1.14 -33.89
N ALA A 48 2.65 -1.58 -33.40
CA ALA A 48 3.46 -2.64 -34.02
C ALA A 48 2.97 -4.08 -33.74
N GLY A 49 1.73 -4.27 -33.26
CA GLY A 49 1.05 -5.57 -33.28
C GLY A 49 1.49 -6.59 -32.24
N GLY A 50 2.00 -6.16 -31.06
CA GLY A 50 2.57 -7.10 -30.08
C GLY A 50 2.13 -6.97 -28.62
N ALA A 51 1.30 -6.00 -28.22
CA ALA A 51 1.10 -5.74 -26.79
C ALA A 51 -0.30 -5.27 -26.40
N VAL A 52 -1.33 -6.05 -26.75
CA VAL A 52 -2.67 -5.91 -26.10
C VAL A 52 -2.66 -6.49 -24.67
N ASN A 53 -1.57 -7.16 -24.25
CA ASN A 53 -1.43 -7.78 -22.93
C ASN A 53 -0.54 -6.99 -21.93
N ALA A 54 -0.08 -5.78 -22.26
CA ALA A 54 0.83 -5.05 -21.37
C ALA A 54 0.16 -4.47 -20.10
N TYR A 55 -1.17 -4.41 -20.03
CA TYR A 55 -1.89 -4.02 -18.80
C TYR A 55 -2.19 -5.18 -17.85
N GLY A 56 -1.94 -6.44 -18.25
CA GLY A 56 -2.21 -7.63 -17.43
C GLY A 56 -0.98 -8.51 -17.13
N ALA A 57 0.15 -8.27 -17.82
CA ALA A 57 1.30 -9.18 -17.80
C ALA A 57 2.50 -8.72 -16.94
N THR A 58 2.38 -7.63 -16.16
CA THR A 58 3.49 -7.11 -15.34
C THR A 58 3.16 -7.03 -13.86
N ASP A 59 2.34 -7.95 -13.35
CA ASP A 59 2.30 -8.22 -11.91
C ASP A 59 2.58 -9.71 -11.68
N ASP A 60 3.83 -10.08 -11.96
CA ASP A 60 4.42 -11.42 -11.79
C ASP A 60 4.63 -11.77 -10.30
N ASN A 61 3.70 -11.34 -9.43
CA ASN A 61 3.66 -11.71 -8.01
C ASN A 61 2.65 -12.84 -7.74
N ARG A 62 1.88 -13.27 -8.74
CA ARG A 62 0.96 -14.41 -8.62
C ARG A 62 1.70 -15.71 -8.89
N LYS A 63 2.58 -16.10 -7.94
CA LYS A 63 3.37 -17.34 -7.96
C LYS A 63 2.52 -18.60 -8.17
N ASP A 64 1.24 -18.51 -7.83
CA ASP A 64 0.26 -19.57 -7.90
C ASP A 64 -0.58 -19.56 -9.18
N TRP A 65 -0.29 -18.75 -10.20
CA TRP A 65 -1.07 -18.69 -11.45
C TRP A 65 -0.43 -19.49 -12.59
N VAL A 66 -1.24 -20.23 -13.38
CA VAL A 66 -0.75 -21.05 -14.51
C VAL A 66 -1.19 -20.43 -15.84
N GLY A 67 -0.34 -19.60 -16.44
CA GLY A 67 -0.57 -19.02 -17.78
C GLY A 67 -1.93 -18.33 -17.92
N ASP A 68 -2.71 -18.64 -18.96
CA ASP A 68 -4.07 -18.10 -19.12
C ASP A 68 -5.17 -18.96 -18.44
N LYS A 69 -4.79 -20.01 -17.70
CA LYS A 69 -5.72 -21.05 -17.23
C LYS A 69 -6.37 -20.77 -15.88
N GLY A 70 -5.76 -19.96 -15.01
CA GLY A 70 -6.27 -19.71 -13.67
C GLY A 70 -5.24 -19.92 -12.55
N SER A 71 -5.66 -19.74 -11.30
CA SER A 71 -4.84 -20.03 -10.13
C SER A 71 -4.75 -21.54 -9.88
N LYS A 72 -3.52 -22.04 -9.71
CA LYS A 72 -3.14 -23.38 -9.30
C LYS A 72 -3.89 -23.86 -8.06
N LEU A 73 -4.15 -22.97 -7.09
CA LEU A 73 -4.89 -23.31 -5.86
C LEU A 73 -6.34 -23.77 -6.11
N ILE A 74 -6.92 -23.45 -7.27
CA ILE A 74 -8.29 -23.86 -7.65
C ILE A 74 -8.25 -25.09 -8.55
N LEU A 75 -7.32 -25.11 -9.51
CA LEU A 75 -7.25 -26.15 -10.54
C LEU A 75 -6.60 -27.44 -10.02
N ASP A 76 -5.57 -27.31 -9.20
CA ASP A 76 -4.84 -28.42 -8.62
C ASP A 76 -5.28 -28.63 -7.16
N LYS A 77 -5.24 -29.87 -6.69
CA LYS A 77 -5.52 -30.16 -5.27
C LYS A 77 -4.38 -29.62 -4.42
N PRO A 78 -4.67 -28.84 -3.36
CA PRO A 78 -3.63 -28.36 -2.47
C PRO A 78 -3.12 -29.50 -1.58
N GLU A 79 -1.89 -29.36 -1.09
CA GLU A 79 -1.21 -30.36 -0.24
C GLU A 79 -2.05 -30.75 0.99
N TRP A 80 -2.62 -29.76 1.68
CA TRP A 80 -3.47 -29.97 2.86
C TRP A 80 -4.81 -30.67 2.58
N GLY A 81 -5.19 -30.85 1.32
CA GLY A 81 -6.36 -31.64 0.92
C GLY A 81 -6.06 -33.12 0.71
N THR A 82 -4.79 -33.52 0.71
CA THR A 82 -4.34 -34.90 0.43
C THR A 82 -3.45 -35.50 1.52
N THR A 83 -2.82 -34.66 2.34
CA THR A 83 -1.91 -35.08 3.42
C THR A 83 -2.57 -34.91 4.79
N LEU A 84 -2.20 -35.75 5.75
CA LEU A 84 -2.64 -35.60 7.15
C LEU A 84 -1.92 -34.43 7.83
N GLY A 85 -2.66 -33.74 8.71
CA GLY A 85 -2.13 -32.67 9.55
C GLY A 85 -1.31 -33.17 10.74
N LYS A 86 -1.11 -32.28 11.71
CA LYS A 86 -0.50 -32.64 13.00
C LYS A 86 -1.40 -33.60 13.78
N GLY A 87 -0.76 -34.47 14.58
CA GLY A 87 -1.46 -35.36 15.51
C GLY A 87 -2.23 -34.57 16.57
N VAL A 88 -3.21 -35.21 17.21
CA VAL A 88 -4.06 -34.58 18.24
C VAL A 88 -3.27 -34.30 19.53
N ASP A 89 -2.18 -35.04 19.74
CA ASP A 89 -1.27 -34.98 20.88
C ASP A 89 -0.17 -33.90 20.74
N GLU A 90 -0.03 -33.27 19.58
CA GLU A 90 0.94 -32.20 19.34
C GLU A 90 0.27 -30.90 18.88
N PRO A 91 0.39 -29.78 19.62
CA PRO A 91 1.00 -29.55 20.93
C PRO A 91 0.02 -29.73 22.13
N PRO A 92 0.51 -29.96 23.37
CA PRO A 92 -0.35 -30.11 24.57
C PRO A 92 -1.24 -28.90 24.87
N TYR A 93 -0.81 -27.70 24.48
CA TYR A 93 -1.60 -26.48 24.50
C TYR A 93 -1.46 -25.72 23.19
N GLY A 94 -2.57 -25.14 22.73
CA GLY A 94 -2.60 -24.37 21.49
C GLY A 94 -1.74 -23.11 21.58
N SER A 95 -1.02 -22.83 20.49
CA SER A 95 -0.45 -21.51 20.22
C SER A 95 -1.08 -20.98 18.94
N PRO A 96 -1.28 -19.65 18.79
CA PRO A 96 -1.98 -19.14 17.63
C PRO A 96 -1.08 -19.22 16.38
N SER A 97 -1.69 -19.22 15.21
CA SER A 97 -1.03 -19.50 13.93
C SER A 97 0.16 -18.58 13.65
N LYS A 98 1.17 -19.10 12.95
CA LYS A 98 2.34 -18.34 12.49
C LYS A 98 1.97 -17.16 11.57
N TYR A 99 0.86 -17.26 10.84
CA TYR A 99 0.36 -16.20 9.96
C TYR A 99 -0.29 -15.05 10.73
N GLU A 100 -0.59 -15.25 12.02
CA GLU A 100 -1.16 -14.25 12.92
C GLU A 100 -0.10 -13.63 13.84
N ALA A 101 1.17 -13.62 13.42
CA ALA A 101 2.28 -13.07 14.19
C ALA A 101 2.07 -11.60 14.58
N ASN A 102 1.25 -10.85 13.84
CA ASN A 102 0.95 -9.45 14.12
C ASN A 102 -0.07 -9.25 15.26
N LEU A 103 -0.85 -10.28 15.63
CA LEU A 103 -1.86 -10.21 16.68
C LEU A 103 -1.23 -10.42 18.05
N VAL A 104 -0.27 -9.56 18.41
CA VAL A 104 0.51 -9.62 19.64
C VAL A 104 0.39 -8.29 20.38
N ARG A 105 0.38 -8.32 21.72
CA ARG A 105 0.42 -7.10 22.52
C ARG A 105 1.69 -6.30 22.24
N ARG A 106 1.55 -4.98 22.08
CA ARG A 106 2.66 -4.06 21.85
C ARG A 106 2.82 -3.12 23.04
N ILE A 107 4.05 -3.01 23.54
CA ILE A 107 4.44 -2.01 24.54
C ILE A 107 4.52 -0.66 23.82
N SER A 108 4.13 0.43 24.49
CA SER A 108 4.36 1.79 23.98
C SER A 108 5.72 2.29 24.49
N PRO A 109 6.77 2.32 23.65
CA PRO A 109 8.06 2.85 24.07
C PRO A 109 7.93 4.35 24.33
N GLY A 110 8.42 4.83 25.46
CA GLY A 110 8.37 6.26 25.81
C GLY A 110 7.13 6.72 26.57
N LEU A 111 6.13 5.86 26.80
CA LEU A 111 5.01 6.20 27.69
C LEU A 111 5.41 6.08 29.17
N ALA A 112 6.32 5.16 29.48
CA ALA A 112 6.88 4.96 30.82
C ALA A 112 8.41 4.92 30.75
N ALA A 113 9.06 5.40 31.83
CA ALA A 113 10.52 5.47 31.94
C ALA A 113 11.20 4.10 32.03
N VAL A 114 10.50 3.09 32.57
CA VAL A 114 11.01 1.73 32.76
C VAL A 114 10.01 0.71 32.24
N THR A 115 10.50 -0.43 31.74
CA THR A 115 9.66 -1.49 31.14
C THR A 115 8.73 -2.17 32.16
N GLN A 116 9.13 -2.22 33.42
CA GLN A 116 8.41 -2.86 34.52
C GLN A 116 7.17 -2.08 34.96
N ALA A 117 7.14 -0.77 34.68
CA ALA A 117 6.02 0.13 34.94
C ALA A 117 5.43 0.68 33.63
N ASN A 118 5.40 -0.16 32.59
CA ASN A 118 4.85 0.18 31.28
C ASN A 118 3.54 -0.58 31.01
N VAL A 119 2.75 -0.09 30.06
CA VAL A 119 1.49 -0.67 29.62
C VAL A 119 1.67 -1.29 28.23
N ALA A 120 0.99 -2.41 27.99
CA ALA A 120 0.91 -3.04 26.69
C ALA A 120 -0.53 -3.04 26.16
N PHE A 121 -0.69 -2.81 24.86
CA PHE A 121 -1.99 -2.66 24.22
C PHE A 121 -2.38 -3.92 23.45
N ALA A 122 -3.66 -4.32 23.57
CA ALA A 122 -4.23 -5.39 22.77
C ALA A 122 -4.41 -4.94 21.30
N PRO A 123 -4.14 -5.81 20.30
CA PRO A 123 -4.26 -5.48 18.88
C PRO A 123 -5.72 -5.56 18.41
N LEU A 124 -6.58 -4.69 18.92
CA LEU A 124 -8.04 -4.71 18.69
C LEU A 124 -8.43 -4.66 17.21
N GLN A 125 -7.63 -4.01 16.37
CA GLN A 125 -7.85 -3.91 14.93
C GLN A 125 -7.81 -5.25 14.18
N GLY A 126 -7.14 -6.26 14.74
CA GLY A 126 -7.04 -7.60 14.14
C GLY A 126 -7.97 -8.61 14.80
N MET A 127 -8.74 -8.19 15.80
CA MET A 127 -9.61 -9.08 16.58
C MET A 127 -11.07 -8.88 16.20
N PHE A 128 -11.83 -9.96 16.28
CA PHE A 128 -13.26 -9.97 16.00
C PHE A 128 -14.05 -10.42 17.23
N GLY A 129 -15.25 -9.86 17.40
CA GLY A 129 -16.13 -10.17 18.53
C GLY A 129 -15.80 -9.36 19.79
N ILE A 130 -16.35 -9.82 20.93
CA ILE A 130 -16.28 -9.10 22.22
C ILE A 130 -15.28 -9.71 23.22
N VAL A 131 -14.77 -10.91 22.93
CA VAL A 131 -13.87 -11.64 23.83
C VAL A 131 -12.42 -11.36 23.46
N THR A 132 -11.63 -10.94 24.44
CA THR A 132 -10.19 -10.68 24.26
C THR A 132 -9.35 -11.87 24.72
N PRO A 133 -8.51 -12.48 23.86
CA PRO A 133 -7.65 -13.59 24.26
C PRO A 133 -6.58 -13.12 25.23
N ALA A 134 -6.35 -13.90 26.29
CA ALA A 134 -5.47 -13.52 27.39
C ALA A 134 -3.98 -13.71 27.06
N THR A 135 -3.62 -14.68 26.22
CA THR A 135 -2.32 -15.38 26.29
C THR A 135 -1.19 -14.86 25.39
N ARG A 136 -1.29 -13.67 24.80
CA ARG A 136 -0.21 -13.18 23.91
C ARG A 136 0.44 -11.90 24.40
N VAL A 137 1.66 -12.04 24.92
CA VAL A 137 2.58 -10.94 25.25
C VAL A 137 3.71 -10.98 24.23
N GLY A 138 3.99 -9.85 23.57
CA GLY A 138 5.13 -9.75 22.69
C GLY A 138 6.41 -9.80 23.50
N MET A 139 7.16 -10.89 23.35
CA MET A 139 8.48 -11.02 23.94
C MET A 139 9.46 -10.13 23.15
N THR A 140 9.38 -8.82 23.32
CA THR A 140 10.48 -7.93 22.91
C THR A 140 11.66 -8.26 23.81
N SER A 141 12.66 -8.95 23.26
CA SER A 141 13.95 -9.28 23.86
C SER A 141 14.44 -8.14 24.76
N ILE A 142 14.32 -8.34 26.08
CA ILE A 142 15.03 -7.56 27.08
C ILE A 142 16.48 -8.04 27.01
N ARG A 143 17.27 -7.47 26.08
CA ARG A 143 18.72 -7.62 26.16
C ARG A 143 19.18 -6.70 27.30
N PRO A 144 19.76 -7.22 28.39
CA PRO A 144 20.37 -6.34 29.38
C PRO A 144 21.55 -5.66 28.68
N SER A 145 21.60 -4.32 28.73
CA SER A 145 22.85 -3.61 28.41
C SER A 145 23.86 -4.01 29.49
N SER A 146 24.81 -4.86 29.13
CA SER A 146 26.02 -5.07 29.92
C SER A 146 26.74 -3.71 30.03
N GLY A 147 26.92 -3.25 31.26
CA GLY A 147 27.83 -2.14 31.57
C GLY A 147 29.29 -2.53 31.44
#